data_AF-A0A849CCA7-F1
#
_entry.id   AF-A0A849CCA7-F1
#
_cell.length_a   1.000
_cell.length_b   1.000
_cell.length_c   1.000
_cell.angle_alpha   90.00
_cell.angle_beta   90.00
_cell.angle_gamma   90.00
#
_symmetry.space_group_name_H-M   'P 1'
#
loop_
_entity.id
_entity.type
_entity.pdbx_description
1 polymer ?
#
loop_
_entity_poly.entity_id
_entity_poly.type
_entity_poly.pdbx_seq_one_letter_code
_entity_poly.pdbx_strand_id
1 'polypeptide(L)'
;MERRTAEAGVLGSGWARLRLRTDDNRQANRANRRATTATGPQLTVSGASGAGGGRWRSIARPAEWRGTTAQIAGLWPWCVGAGAPLLGTPLGSHLTTGAPVCFDPFNWFSRGSFLTAPSLFVLGLNGFGKSSLVRRIVLGGIAQGVTPLILADVKPDYRSTVLACGGQVVDVGYGHGQLNPLDPALLGRAMQQLRAAGLHQAAENVAAELRARQTNLIAGLVELIRGERIADYEDTLISTALRLLNTPEAEGGRGFTVDSPAILDDLLEVITGGGEELMLDAAAATPQRYAEAIVPLRRSLRALTQGPFGQVFNGHTTVALDLEAPAVCVDVSHIPTGDTKLKAAVMLSCWAIGFGSIEALNMLAENGIGKQRVFQVVMDELWQVLGLGEFMVARVDELTRLQRSLAVALILISHSVRDLHNIGGTAGARALGFLERSRAKILGALPAEELELLDGIVKLTGAEADMVTSWSAPQALTGEPLRPGMPRPMAAGVGKFLLKVSEDRSPGIPFQLLLSEVEQNFGIHSTSELFSQFHRDAAGGMAA
;
A
#
# COMPACT_ATOMS: atom_id res chain seq x y z
N MET A 1 -50.24 44.10 -9.10
CA MET A 1 -49.66 43.37 -7.93
C MET A 1 -49.07 44.34 -6.91
N GLU A 2 -48.46 45.44 -7.36
CA GLU A 2 -47.86 46.47 -6.49
C GLU A 2 -48.82 47.08 -5.43
N ARG A 3 -50.11 47.22 -5.74
CA ARG A 3 -51.11 47.63 -4.75
C ARG A 3 -51.35 46.59 -3.65
N ARG A 4 -51.25 45.29 -3.96
CA ARG A 4 -51.40 44.20 -2.96
C ARG A 4 -50.17 44.02 -2.06
N THR A 5 -48.99 44.51 -2.49
CA THR A 5 -47.78 44.55 -1.66
C THR A 5 -47.76 45.69 -0.65
N ALA A 6 -48.55 46.75 -0.89
CA ALA A 6 -48.60 47.93 -0.01
C ALA A 6 -49.54 47.72 1.21
N GLU A 7 -50.54 46.85 1.11
CA GLU A 7 -51.57 46.64 2.15
C GLU A 7 -51.44 45.32 2.93
N ALA A 8 -50.48 44.44 2.58
CA ALA A 8 -50.33 43.14 3.24
C ALA A 8 -49.23 43.16 4.32
N GLY A 9 -49.57 42.67 5.52
CA GLY A 9 -48.63 42.49 6.64
C GLY A 9 -47.40 41.65 6.27
N VAL A 10 -46.35 41.77 7.08
CA VAL A 10 -44.94 41.35 6.83
C VAL A 10 -44.78 40.01 6.08
N LEU A 11 -45.56 38.98 6.40
CA LEU A 11 -45.51 37.65 5.76
C LEU A 11 -46.08 37.60 4.33
N GLY A 12 -47.12 38.39 4.01
CA GLY A 12 -47.68 38.49 2.66
C GLY A 12 -46.80 39.29 1.69
N SER A 13 -46.00 40.22 2.24
CA SER A 13 -45.09 41.05 1.45
C SER A 13 -43.92 40.26 0.84
N GLY A 14 -43.44 39.20 1.51
CA GLY A 14 -42.32 38.38 1.05
C GLY A 14 -42.64 37.56 -0.20
N TRP A 15 -43.80 36.91 -0.21
CA TRP A 15 -44.27 36.12 -1.37
C TRP A 15 -44.57 36.98 -2.59
N ALA A 16 -45.09 38.19 -2.36
CA ALA A 16 -45.39 39.11 -3.44
C ALA A 16 -44.12 39.78 -4.00
N ARG A 17 -43.10 40.09 -3.16
CA ARG A 17 -41.76 40.51 -3.61
C ARG A 17 -41.04 39.41 -4.38
N LEU A 18 -41.14 38.15 -3.93
CA LEU A 18 -40.58 37.01 -4.65
C LEU A 18 -41.21 36.88 -6.05
N ARG A 19 -42.55 37.02 -6.14
CA ARG A 19 -43.27 36.97 -7.42
C ARG A 19 -42.90 38.11 -8.36
N LEU A 20 -42.80 39.34 -7.84
CA LEU A 20 -42.34 40.50 -8.63
C LEU A 20 -40.90 40.29 -9.13
N ARG A 21 -39.98 39.87 -8.27
CA ARG A 21 -38.59 39.56 -8.66
C ARG A 21 -38.50 38.44 -9.69
N THR A 22 -39.34 37.41 -9.60
CA THR A 22 -39.40 36.36 -10.63
C THR A 22 -39.97 36.86 -11.95
N ASP A 23 -40.88 37.84 -11.92
CA ASP A 23 -41.46 38.42 -13.14
C ASP A 23 -40.49 39.41 -13.81
N ASP A 24 -39.77 40.21 -13.02
CA ASP A 24 -38.69 41.09 -13.49
C ASP A 24 -37.56 40.28 -14.12
N ASN A 25 -37.14 39.17 -13.48
CA ASN A 25 -36.15 38.26 -14.06
C ASN A 25 -36.65 37.59 -15.35
N ARG A 26 -37.96 37.31 -15.47
CA ARG A 26 -38.55 36.80 -16.72
C ARG A 26 -38.57 37.85 -17.82
N GLN A 27 -38.85 39.11 -17.48
CA GLN A 27 -38.83 40.22 -18.43
C GLN A 27 -37.40 40.55 -18.89
N ALA A 28 -36.42 40.56 -17.98
CA ALA A 28 -35.00 40.72 -18.30
C ALA A 28 -34.49 39.59 -19.21
N ASN A 29 -34.89 38.34 -18.93
CA ASN A 29 -34.57 37.19 -19.79
C ASN A 29 -35.31 37.21 -21.14
N ARG A 30 -36.50 37.82 -21.22
CA ARG A 30 -37.21 38.07 -22.49
C ARG A 30 -36.54 39.17 -23.32
N ALA A 31 -36.04 40.23 -22.66
CA ALA A 31 -35.30 41.31 -23.31
C ALA A 31 -33.96 40.80 -23.88
N ASN A 32 -33.24 39.96 -23.14
CA ASN A 32 -31.99 39.33 -23.59
C ASN A 32 -32.19 38.25 -24.69
N ARG A 33 -33.42 37.80 -24.94
CA ARG A 33 -33.73 36.82 -26.01
C ARG A 33 -34.06 37.46 -27.37
N ARG A 34 -34.09 38.79 -27.48
CA ARG A 34 -34.28 39.50 -28.76
C ARG A 34 -32.95 39.72 -29.50
N ALA A 35 -32.19 38.65 -29.73
CA ALA A 35 -31.05 38.66 -30.65
C ALA A 35 -30.70 37.24 -31.11
N THR A 36 -31.65 36.52 -31.72
CA THR A 36 -31.36 35.43 -32.67
C THR A 36 -32.66 35.00 -33.34
N THR A 37 -32.96 35.62 -34.48
CA THR A 37 -33.96 35.14 -35.44
C THR A 37 -33.39 33.92 -36.16
N ALA A 38 -33.36 32.78 -35.46
CA ALA A 38 -33.12 31.49 -36.09
C ALA A 38 -34.47 30.87 -36.47
N THR A 39 -34.74 30.77 -37.77
CA THR A 39 -35.93 30.11 -38.35
C THR A 39 -35.76 28.59 -38.32
N GLY A 40 -35.78 28.00 -37.11
CA GLY A 40 -35.73 26.56 -36.87
C GLY A 40 -36.28 26.21 -35.49
N PRO A 41 -36.61 24.92 -35.22
CA PRO A 41 -37.14 24.50 -33.93
C PRO A 41 -36.15 24.83 -32.81
N GLN A 42 -36.59 25.58 -31.79
CA GLN A 42 -35.71 26.01 -30.70
C GLN A 42 -35.38 24.81 -29.82
N LEU A 43 -34.10 24.41 -29.80
CA LEU A 43 -33.61 23.37 -28.90
C LEU A 43 -33.73 23.85 -27.44
N THR A 44 -34.45 23.08 -26.64
CA THR A 44 -34.52 23.26 -25.19
C THR A 44 -33.87 22.06 -24.49
N VAL A 45 -33.62 22.17 -23.19
CA VAL A 45 -33.05 21.08 -22.36
C VAL A 45 -33.89 19.79 -22.40
N SER A 46 -35.15 19.88 -22.84
CA SER A 46 -36.09 18.77 -23.01
C SER A 46 -36.30 18.35 -24.47
N GLY A 47 -35.60 18.93 -25.44
CA GLY A 47 -35.81 18.69 -26.87
C GLY A 47 -36.32 19.92 -27.63
N ALA A 48 -36.52 19.76 -28.94
CA ALA A 48 -36.86 20.85 -29.86
C ALA A 48 -38.31 21.33 -29.67
N SER A 49 -38.51 22.64 -29.52
CA SER A 49 -39.83 23.26 -29.51
C SER A 49 -40.26 23.67 -30.93
N GLY A 50 -41.53 23.41 -31.26
CA GLY A 50 -42.11 23.71 -32.57
C GLY A 50 -42.80 22.51 -33.21
N ALA A 51 -43.52 22.75 -34.31
CA ALA A 51 -44.13 21.69 -35.11
C ALA A 51 -43.04 20.77 -35.70
N GLY A 52 -43.18 19.45 -35.52
CA GLY A 52 -42.14 18.47 -35.85
C GLY A 52 -41.05 18.29 -34.78
N GLY A 53 -41.11 19.04 -33.67
CA GLY A 53 -40.24 18.86 -32.51
C GLY A 53 -40.81 17.91 -31.46
N GLY A 54 -39.94 17.17 -30.76
CA GLY A 54 -40.30 16.31 -29.64
C GLY A 54 -39.68 16.81 -28.35
N ARG A 55 -40.50 17.32 -27.41
CA ARG A 55 -40.05 17.66 -26.05
C ARG A 55 -40.40 16.53 -25.09
N TRP A 56 -39.42 16.04 -24.35
CA TRP A 56 -39.59 15.05 -23.31
C TRP A 56 -39.61 15.75 -21.94
N ARG A 57 -40.74 15.64 -21.23
CA ARG A 57 -40.94 16.27 -19.92
C ARG A 57 -40.07 15.62 -18.84
N SER A 58 -39.75 14.35 -19.01
CA SER A 58 -38.81 13.57 -18.21
C SER A 58 -38.02 12.69 -19.18
N ILE A 59 -36.70 12.77 -19.15
CA ILE A 59 -35.85 11.79 -19.81
C ILE A 59 -35.76 10.64 -18.82
N ALA A 60 -36.54 9.58 -19.07
CA ALA A 60 -36.35 8.34 -18.33
C ALA A 60 -34.91 7.89 -18.54
N ARG A 61 -34.20 7.51 -17.46
CA ARG A 61 -32.90 6.87 -17.62
C ARG A 61 -33.12 5.65 -18.50
N PRO A 62 -32.44 5.54 -19.67
CA PRO A 62 -32.53 4.32 -20.46
C PRO A 62 -32.14 3.14 -19.58
N ALA A 63 -32.84 2.01 -19.73
CA ALA A 63 -32.35 0.78 -19.14
C ALA A 63 -31.00 0.46 -19.79
N GLU A 64 -29.95 0.36 -18.98
CA GLU A 64 -28.63 0.00 -19.46
C GLU A 64 -28.57 -1.51 -19.65
N TRP A 65 -28.40 -1.93 -20.90
CA TRP A 65 -28.22 -3.33 -21.28
C TRP A 65 -26.80 -3.52 -21.78
N ARG A 66 -26.12 -4.53 -21.26
CA ARG A 66 -24.74 -4.85 -21.65
C ARG A 66 -24.73 -6.13 -22.48
N GLY A 67 -24.09 -6.08 -23.64
CA GLY A 67 -23.88 -7.22 -24.52
C GLY A 67 -22.57 -7.07 -25.27
N THR A 68 -22.04 -8.16 -25.81
CA THR A 68 -20.84 -8.11 -26.65
C THR A 68 -21.17 -7.48 -27.99
N THR A 69 -20.19 -6.88 -28.69
CA THR A 69 -20.39 -6.37 -30.06
C THR A 69 -20.78 -7.46 -31.06
N ALA A 70 -20.55 -8.74 -30.72
CA ALA A 70 -21.05 -9.88 -31.47
C ALA A 70 -22.58 -10.05 -31.36
N GLN A 71 -23.18 -9.63 -30.24
CA GLN A 71 -24.61 -9.79 -29.95
C GLN A 71 -25.42 -8.51 -30.18
N ILE A 72 -24.80 -7.34 -29.98
CA ILE A 72 -25.44 -6.03 -30.14
C ILE A 72 -24.65 -5.23 -31.18
N ALA A 73 -25.06 -5.34 -32.45
CA ALA A 73 -24.45 -4.62 -33.55
C ALA A 73 -24.90 -3.15 -33.56
N GLY A 74 -23.94 -2.21 -33.56
CA GLY A 74 -24.20 -0.77 -33.61
C GLY A 74 -22.98 0.02 -34.05
N LEU A 75 -23.20 1.19 -34.66
CA LEU A 75 -22.15 2.13 -35.05
C LEU A 75 -21.73 2.94 -33.81
N TRP A 76 -20.45 2.94 -33.47
CA TRP A 76 -19.89 3.66 -32.31
C TRP A 76 -19.06 4.86 -32.80
N PRO A 77 -19.66 6.04 -33.02
CA PRO A 77 -18.95 7.20 -33.58
C PRO A 77 -17.94 7.83 -32.60
N TRP A 78 -17.96 7.42 -31.33
CA TRP A 78 -17.01 7.87 -30.31
C TRP A 78 -16.09 6.72 -29.93
N CYS A 79 -14.98 6.60 -30.64
CA CYS A 79 -13.83 5.81 -30.22
C CYS A 79 -13.17 6.48 -29.00
N VAL A 80 -13.87 6.50 -27.87
CA VAL A 80 -13.19 6.72 -26.57
C VAL A 80 -12.18 5.58 -26.46
N GLY A 81 -10.94 5.93 -26.14
CA GLY A 81 -9.76 5.07 -26.22
C GLY A 81 -10.01 3.65 -25.72
N ALA A 82 -9.37 2.69 -26.39
CA ALA A 82 -9.48 1.25 -26.20
C ALA A 82 -9.87 0.89 -24.76
N GLY A 83 -11.03 0.25 -24.60
CA GLY A 83 -11.51 -0.20 -23.31
C GLY A 83 -10.40 -0.96 -22.56
N ALA A 84 -10.31 -0.75 -21.25
CA ALA A 84 -9.33 -1.42 -20.41
C ALA A 84 -9.34 -2.94 -20.71
N PRO A 85 -8.17 -3.57 -20.92
CA PRO A 85 -8.10 -5.01 -21.13
C PRO A 85 -8.86 -5.75 -20.03
N LEU A 86 -9.65 -6.77 -20.41
CA LEU A 86 -10.39 -7.62 -19.47
C LEU A 86 -9.47 -8.69 -18.85
N LEU A 87 -8.30 -8.24 -18.38
CA LEU A 87 -7.25 -9.10 -17.87
C LEU A 87 -6.94 -8.75 -16.43
N GLY A 88 -6.82 -9.79 -15.59
CA GLY A 88 -6.49 -9.65 -14.19
C GLY A 88 -7.70 -9.47 -13.29
N THR A 89 -7.47 -8.95 -12.08
CA THR A 89 -8.50 -8.81 -11.05
C THR A 89 -9.60 -7.82 -11.45
N PRO A 90 -10.89 -8.21 -11.42
CA PRO A 90 -11.99 -7.27 -11.65
C PRO A 90 -12.01 -6.18 -10.58
N LEU A 91 -11.87 -4.92 -10.98
CA LEU A 91 -11.88 -3.77 -10.07
C LEU A 91 -13.25 -3.07 -10.06
N GLY A 92 -13.83 -2.83 -11.23
CA GLY A 92 -15.14 -2.20 -11.31
C GLY A 92 -15.46 -1.69 -12.70
N SER A 93 -15.99 -0.48 -12.80
CA SER A 93 -16.47 0.10 -14.05
C SER A 93 -15.74 1.39 -14.42
N HIS A 94 -15.38 1.53 -15.69
CA HIS A 94 -14.83 2.74 -16.26
C HIS A 94 -15.80 3.91 -16.09
N LEU A 95 -15.32 5.09 -15.66
CA LEU A 95 -16.18 6.23 -15.31
C LEU A 95 -16.94 6.81 -16.50
N THR A 96 -16.31 6.87 -17.67
CA THR A 96 -16.93 7.41 -18.90
C THR A 96 -17.77 6.39 -19.65
N THR A 97 -17.26 5.17 -19.86
CA THR A 97 -17.88 4.19 -20.76
C THR A 97 -18.73 3.15 -20.04
N GLY A 98 -18.61 3.01 -18.71
CA GLY A 98 -19.24 1.94 -17.94
C GLY A 98 -18.66 0.54 -18.22
N ALA A 99 -17.68 0.43 -19.11
CA ALA A 99 -17.01 -0.83 -19.42
C ALA A 99 -16.32 -1.39 -18.16
N PRO A 100 -16.24 -2.72 -18.00
CA PRO A 100 -15.52 -3.31 -16.88
C PRO A 100 -14.03 -2.93 -16.94
N VAL A 101 -13.42 -2.79 -15.78
CA VAL A 101 -11.97 -2.58 -15.64
C VAL A 101 -11.43 -3.71 -14.79
N CYS A 102 -10.50 -4.47 -15.36
CA CYS A 102 -9.75 -5.50 -14.69
C CYS A 102 -8.28 -5.12 -14.67
N PHE A 103 -7.64 -5.24 -13.51
CA PHE A 103 -6.23 -4.94 -13.37
C PHE A 103 -5.63 -5.63 -12.13
N ASP A 104 -4.47 -6.23 -12.33
CA ASP A 104 -3.48 -6.50 -11.30
C ASP A 104 -2.08 -6.48 -11.95
N PRO A 105 -1.04 -6.09 -11.20
CA PRO A 105 0.31 -5.92 -11.76
C PRO A 105 0.89 -7.22 -12.32
N PHE A 106 0.51 -8.37 -11.76
CA PHE A 106 1.07 -9.66 -12.17
C PHE A 106 0.53 -10.08 -13.54
N ASN A 107 -0.78 -10.09 -13.76
CA ASN A 107 -1.36 -10.54 -15.02
C ASN A 107 -1.07 -9.57 -16.15
N TRP A 108 -1.09 -8.26 -15.89
CA TRP A 108 -0.76 -7.26 -16.90
C TRP A 108 0.71 -7.34 -17.35
N PHE A 109 1.61 -7.77 -16.46
CA PHE A 109 3.00 -8.09 -16.80
C PHE A 109 3.11 -9.44 -17.52
N SER A 110 2.67 -10.53 -16.89
CA SER A 110 2.97 -11.90 -17.32
C SER A 110 2.12 -12.40 -18.49
N ARG A 111 0.84 -12.06 -18.53
CA ARG A 111 -0.11 -12.54 -19.54
C ARG A 111 -0.42 -11.49 -20.60
N GLY A 112 -0.47 -10.23 -20.20
CA GLY A 112 -0.83 -9.12 -21.08
C GLY A 112 0.37 -8.48 -21.79
N SER A 113 1.59 -8.63 -21.25
CA SER A 113 2.79 -7.92 -21.70
C SER A 113 2.59 -6.39 -21.80
N PHE A 114 1.66 -5.84 -21.01
CA PHE A 114 1.36 -4.41 -20.96
C PHE A 114 2.30 -3.65 -20.02
N LEU A 115 2.92 -4.38 -19.07
CA LEU A 115 3.92 -3.85 -18.15
C LEU A 115 5.27 -4.49 -18.43
N THR A 116 6.36 -3.74 -18.21
CA THR A 116 7.73 -4.27 -18.30
C THR A 116 8.25 -4.80 -16.96
N ALA A 117 7.53 -4.56 -15.86
CA ALA A 117 7.75 -5.12 -14.54
C ALA A 117 6.42 -5.16 -13.77
N PRO A 118 6.19 -6.15 -12.89
CA PRO A 118 4.96 -6.29 -12.11
C PRO A 118 4.95 -5.36 -10.88
N SER A 119 5.17 -4.06 -11.08
CA SER A 119 5.17 -3.05 -10.01
C SER A 119 3.97 -2.11 -10.09
N LEU A 120 3.33 -1.90 -8.95
CA LEU A 120 2.20 -0.99 -8.77
C LEU A 120 2.51 0.00 -7.64
N PHE A 121 2.30 1.29 -7.91
CA PHE A 121 2.28 2.32 -6.89
C PHE A 121 0.85 2.86 -6.72
N VAL A 122 0.35 2.92 -5.49
CA VAL A 122 -1.00 3.42 -5.19
C VAL A 122 -0.92 4.67 -4.32
N LEU A 123 -1.46 5.77 -4.83
CA LEU A 123 -1.54 7.06 -4.15
C LEU A 123 -2.99 7.45 -3.90
N GLY A 124 -3.27 8.06 -2.75
CA GLY A 124 -4.57 8.64 -2.49
C GLY A 124 -4.79 8.98 -1.03
N LEU A 125 -5.62 9.98 -0.79
CA LEU A 125 -5.99 10.44 0.55
C LEU A 125 -6.65 9.32 1.39
N ASN A 126 -6.55 9.48 2.71
CA ASN A 126 -7.23 8.62 3.67
C ASN A 126 -8.76 8.69 3.51
N GLY A 127 -9.42 7.54 3.65
CA GLY A 127 -10.89 7.45 3.59
C GLY A 127 -11.51 7.43 2.19
N PHE A 128 -10.71 7.44 1.10
CA PHE A 128 -11.21 7.38 -0.27
C PHE A 128 -11.21 5.98 -0.91
N GLY A 129 -11.01 4.93 -0.10
CA GLY A 129 -11.12 3.53 -0.55
C GLY A 129 -9.82 2.90 -1.05
N LYS A 130 -8.65 3.49 -0.77
CA LYS A 130 -7.34 2.94 -1.18
C LYS A 130 -7.10 1.52 -0.65
N SER A 131 -7.26 1.30 0.66
CA SER A 131 -7.12 -0.04 1.26
C SER A 131 -8.12 -1.02 0.65
N SER A 132 -9.36 -0.58 0.36
CA SER A 132 -10.37 -1.42 -0.29
C SER A 132 -9.97 -1.84 -1.71
N LEU A 133 -9.37 -0.93 -2.48
CA LEU A 133 -8.84 -1.25 -3.80
C LEU A 133 -7.71 -2.29 -3.71
N VAL A 134 -6.76 -2.10 -2.80
CA VAL A 134 -5.64 -3.03 -2.65
C VAL A 134 -6.13 -4.39 -2.15
N ARG A 135 -7.04 -4.44 -1.18
CA ARG A 135 -7.69 -5.69 -0.73
C ARG A 135 -8.37 -6.41 -1.89
N ARG A 136 -9.04 -5.69 -2.79
CA ARG A 136 -9.61 -6.31 -4.00
C ARG A 136 -8.52 -6.93 -4.86
N ILE A 137 -7.41 -6.23 -5.12
CA ILE A 137 -6.27 -6.75 -5.88
C ILE A 137 -5.68 -8.00 -5.20
N VAL A 138 -5.53 -7.98 -3.88
CA VAL A 138 -5.05 -9.09 -3.04
C VAL A 138 -5.98 -10.30 -3.14
N LEU A 139 -7.30 -10.11 -2.96
CA LEU A 139 -8.30 -11.17 -3.13
C LEU A 139 -8.24 -11.80 -4.52
N GLY A 140 -8.10 -10.97 -5.55
CA GLY A 140 -7.92 -11.46 -6.91
C GLY A 140 -6.61 -12.23 -7.10
N GLY A 141 -5.54 -11.88 -6.39
CA GLY A 141 -4.29 -12.65 -6.35
C GLY A 141 -4.49 -14.04 -5.72
N ILE A 142 -5.12 -14.09 -4.55
CA ILE A 142 -5.44 -15.35 -3.84
C ILE A 142 -6.29 -16.27 -4.73
N ALA A 143 -7.35 -15.73 -5.36
CA ALA A 143 -8.23 -16.48 -6.24
C ALA A 143 -7.50 -17.07 -7.46
N GLN A 144 -6.35 -16.52 -7.83
CA GLN A 144 -5.51 -16.97 -8.94
C GLN A 144 -4.35 -17.87 -8.50
N GLY A 145 -4.26 -18.19 -7.21
CA GLY A 145 -3.18 -18.99 -6.62
C GLY A 145 -1.86 -18.24 -6.44
N VAL A 146 -1.88 -16.89 -6.53
CA VAL A 146 -0.74 -16.05 -6.15
C VAL A 146 -0.82 -15.82 -4.65
N THR A 147 0.25 -16.09 -3.91
CA THR A 147 0.28 -15.91 -2.46
C THR A 147 0.66 -14.47 -2.11
N PRO A 148 -0.25 -13.68 -1.53
CA PRO A 148 0.06 -12.33 -1.06
C PRO A 148 0.78 -12.37 0.28
N LEU A 149 1.79 -11.53 0.40
CA LEU A 149 2.59 -11.31 1.60
C LEU A 149 2.44 -9.84 2.01
N ILE A 150 1.65 -9.61 3.05
CA ILE A 150 1.49 -8.30 3.70
C ILE A 150 2.52 -8.24 4.82
N LEU A 151 3.68 -7.71 4.49
CA LEU A 151 4.84 -7.68 5.38
C LEU A 151 4.80 -6.36 6.16
N ALA A 152 4.15 -6.38 7.32
CA ALA A 152 3.84 -5.27 8.22
C ALA A 152 2.56 -4.48 7.86
N ASP A 153 1.45 -4.96 8.42
CA ASP A 153 0.13 -4.33 8.42
C ASP A 153 0.01 -3.36 9.59
N VAL A 154 0.28 -2.07 9.36
CA VAL A 154 0.36 -1.05 10.42
C VAL A 154 -1.02 -0.63 10.94
N LYS A 155 -2.00 -0.59 10.04
CA LYS A 155 -3.43 -0.45 10.38
C LYS A 155 -4.01 -1.79 9.99
N PRO A 156 -4.69 -2.55 10.86
CA PRO A 156 -5.03 -3.97 10.65
C PRO A 156 -6.10 -4.13 9.56
N ASP A 157 -5.74 -3.74 8.35
CA ASP A 157 -6.56 -3.51 7.20
C ASP A 157 -6.69 -4.84 6.43
N TYR A 158 -5.61 -5.63 6.37
CA TYR A 158 -5.59 -6.89 5.65
C TYR A 158 -5.89 -8.09 6.55
N ARG A 159 -5.72 -7.95 7.88
CA ARG A 159 -5.99 -9.01 8.87
C ARG A 159 -7.29 -9.77 8.61
N SER A 160 -8.42 -9.06 8.56
CA SER A 160 -9.75 -9.66 8.38
C SER A 160 -9.89 -10.37 7.03
N THR A 161 -9.30 -9.79 5.98
CA THR A 161 -9.31 -10.34 4.62
C THR A 161 -8.51 -11.64 4.55
N VAL A 162 -7.31 -11.67 5.17
CA VAL A 162 -6.42 -12.83 5.20
C VAL A 162 -7.06 -13.97 5.99
N LEU A 163 -7.62 -13.69 7.17
CA LEU A 163 -8.32 -14.70 7.98
C LEU A 163 -9.54 -15.27 7.24
N ALA A 164 -10.33 -14.42 6.58
CA ALA A 164 -11.50 -14.86 5.79
C ALA A 164 -11.12 -15.78 4.63
N CYS A 165 -9.90 -15.66 4.09
CA CYS A 165 -9.37 -16.51 3.04
C CYS A 165 -8.63 -17.76 3.56
N GLY A 166 -8.61 -18.00 4.87
CA GLY A 166 -7.87 -19.10 5.49
C GLY A 166 -6.34 -18.91 5.47
N GLY A 167 -5.88 -17.66 5.35
CA GLY A 167 -4.46 -17.32 5.41
C GLY A 167 -3.91 -17.22 6.83
N GLN A 168 -2.60 -17.02 6.93
CA GLN A 168 -1.88 -16.87 8.19
C GLN A 168 -1.83 -15.40 8.63
N VAL A 169 -2.11 -15.14 9.90
CA VAL A 169 -1.81 -13.85 10.54
C VAL A 169 -0.78 -14.05 11.64
N VAL A 170 0.26 -13.22 11.63
CA VAL A 170 1.33 -13.23 12.63
C VAL A 170 1.30 -11.91 13.38
N ASP A 171 1.01 -11.94 14.67
CA ASP A 171 0.99 -10.78 15.54
C ASP A 171 2.41 -10.45 16.03
N VAL A 172 2.86 -9.21 15.84
CA VAL A 172 4.17 -8.73 16.32
C VAL A 172 4.01 -7.41 17.05
N GLY A 173 4.60 -7.32 18.25
CA GLY A 173 4.55 -6.13 19.08
C GLY A 173 4.63 -6.46 20.56
N TYR A 174 4.45 -5.45 21.41
CA TYR A 174 4.60 -5.57 22.86
C TYR A 174 3.71 -6.66 23.45
N GLY A 175 4.33 -7.76 23.90
CA GLY A 175 3.59 -8.89 24.51
C GLY A 175 2.71 -9.69 23.56
N HIS A 176 2.75 -9.42 22.24
CA HIS A 176 1.92 -10.09 21.24
C HIS A 176 2.71 -11.11 20.40
N GLY A 177 4.01 -10.91 20.22
CA GLY A 177 4.88 -11.85 19.53
C GLY A 177 6.29 -11.30 19.35
N GLN A 178 7.26 -12.21 19.28
CA GLN A 178 8.67 -11.91 19.09
C GLN A 178 9.11 -12.29 17.67
N LEU A 179 10.04 -11.51 17.12
CA LEU A 179 10.64 -11.70 15.81
C LEU A 179 12.16 -11.72 15.98
N ASN A 180 12.79 -12.87 15.82
CA ASN A 180 14.25 -12.96 15.96
C ASN A 180 14.94 -12.54 14.65
N PRO A 181 15.74 -11.47 14.62
CA PRO A 181 16.48 -11.08 13.41
C PRO A 181 17.56 -12.10 12.99
N LEU A 182 17.99 -12.96 13.92
CA LEU A 182 18.99 -14.01 13.70
C LEU A 182 18.36 -15.37 13.34
N ASP A 183 17.05 -15.47 13.31
CA ASP A 183 16.39 -16.70 12.87
C ASP A 183 16.60 -16.91 11.38
N PRO A 184 17.14 -18.07 10.95
CA PRO A 184 17.41 -18.34 9.55
C PRO A 184 16.14 -18.63 8.73
N ALA A 185 14.97 -18.73 9.37
CA ALA A 185 13.66 -18.84 8.73
C ALA A 185 13.63 -19.91 7.61
N LEU A 186 12.93 -19.64 6.50
CA LEU A 186 12.87 -20.57 5.37
C LEU A 186 14.21 -20.76 4.66
N LEU A 187 15.15 -19.82 4.74
CA LEU A 187 16.50 -19.98 4.17
C LEU A 187 17.29 -21.08 4.87
N GLY A 188 17.22 -21.15 6.21
CA GLY A 188 17.85 -22.23 6.98
C GLY A 188 17.28 -23.60 6.64
N ARG A 189 15.95 -23.69 6.49
CA ARG A 189 15.28 -24.93 6.06
C ARG A 189 15.66 -25.31 4.63
N ALA A 190 15.71 -24.35 3.72
CA ALA A 190 16.15 -24.58 2.35
C ALA A 190 17.61 -25.10 2.30
N MET A 191 18.50 -24.53 3.11
CA MET A 191 19.87 -25.02 3.26
C MET A 191 19.91 -26.49 3.72
N GLN A 192 19.13 -26.85 4.74
CA GLN A 192 19.03 -28.24 5.21
C GLN A 192 18.52 -29.18 4.10
N GLN A 193 17.51 -28.77 3.35
CA GLN A 193 16.94 -29.54 2.23
C GLN A 193 17.95 -29.73 1.09
N LEU A 194 18.69 -28.69 0.73
CA LEU A 194 19.76 -28.76 -0.28
C LEU A 194 20.87 -29.74 0.14
N ARG A 195 21.29 -29.70 1.41
CA ARG A 195 22.26 -30.66 1.96
C ARG A 195 21.73 -32.09 1.90
N ALA A 196 20.47 -32.31 2.27
CA ALA A 196 19.83 -33.62 2.22
C ALA A 196 19.72 -34.16 0.78
N ALA A 197 19.59 -33.28 -0.22
CA ALA A 197 19.58 -33.63 -1.64
C ALA A 197 20.99 -33.83 -2.23
N GLY A 198 22.07 -33.74 -1.44
CA GLY A 198 23.45 -33.86 -1.91
C GLY A 198 24.00 -32.62 -2.62
N LEU A 199 23.26 -31.51 -2.61
CA LEU A 199 23.64 -30.25 -3.25
C LEU A 199 24.47 -29.37 -2.29
N HIS A 200 25.61 -29.90 -1.85
CA HIS A 200 26.45 -29.27 -0.83
C HIS A 200 26.93 -27.87 -1.23
N GLN A 201 27.37 -27.67 -2.48
CA GLN A 201 27.83 -26.34 -2.93
C GLN A 201 26.71 -25.30 -2.92
N ALA A 202 25.50 -25.68 -3.34
CA ALA A 202 24.34 -24.79 -3.28
C ALA A 202 24.01 -24.42 -1.82
N ALA A 203 24.04 -25.40 -0.91
CA ALA A 203 23.82 -25.15 0.51
C ALA A 203 24.87 -24.22 1.13
N GLU A 204 26.15 -24.32 0.75
CA GLU A 204 27.20 -23.41 1.24
C GLU A 204 27.03 -21.99 0.71
N ASN A 205 26.60 -21.83 -0.55
CA ASN A 205 26.26 -20.52 -1.10
C ASN A 205 25.11 -19.87 -0.30
N VAL A 206 24.09 -20.65 0.07
CA VAL A 206 22.96 -20.20 0.90
C VAL A 206 23.41 -19.84 2.30
N ALA A 207 24.31 -20.62 2.90
CA ALA A 207 24.84 -20.31 4.21
C ALA A 207 25.59 -18.96 4.21
N ALA A 208 26.37 -18.69 3.16
CA ALA A 208 27.05 -17.40 2.98
C ALA A 208 26.06 -16.25 2.78
N GLU A 209 25.03 -16.45 1.96
CA GLU A 209 23.99 -15.45 1.71
C GLU A 209 23.15 -15.13 2.96
N LEU A 210 22.73 -16.18 3.68
CA LEU A 210 22.02 -16.06 4.95
C LEU A 210 22.83 -15.22 5.95
N ARG A 211 24.13 -15.49 6.08
CA ARG A 211 25.01 -14.71 6.95
C ARG A 211 25.07 -13.24 6.51
N ALA A 212 25.26 -12.97 5.23
CA ALA A 212 25.28 -11.62 4.69
C ALA A 212 23.97 -10.87 4.96
N ARG A 213 22.81 -11.54 4.85
CA ARG A 213 21.49 -10.97 5.17
C ARG A 213 21.34 -10.67 6.65
N GLN A 214 21.75 -11.60 7.52
CA GLN A 214 21.73 -11.39 8.97
C GLN A 214 22.63 -10.21 9.36
N THR A 215 23.86 -10.14 8.84
CA THR A 215 24.76 -9.00 9.05
C THR A 215 24.10 -7.69 8.62
N ASN A 216 23.54 -7.66 7.40
CA ASN A 216 22.85 -6.48 6.87
C ASN A 216 21.63 -6.05 7.70
N LEU A 217 20.83 -7.01 8.19
CA LEU A 217 19.68 -6.73 9.02
C LEU A 217 20.10 -6.19 10.39
N ILE A 218 21.07 -6.84 11.05
CA ILE A 218 21.60 -6.37 12.34
C ILE A 218 22.24 -4.99 12.21
N ALA A 219 23.06 -4.77 11.18
CA ALA A 219 23.62 -3.47 10.86
C ALA A 219 22.50 -2.42 10.71
N GLY A 220 21.48 -2.70 9.90
CA GLY A 220 20.33 -1.80 9.71
C GLY A 220 19.57 -1.50 11.00
N LEU A 221 19.38 -2.49 11.88
CA LEU A 221 18.76 -2.31 13.19
C LEU A 221 19.61 -1.46 14.14
N VAL A 222 20.94 -1.67 14.14
CA VAL A 222 21.90 -0.88 14.93
C VAL A 222 21.92 0.57 14.45
N GLU A 223 22.01 0.80 13.14
CA GLU A 223 21.97 2.13 12.51
C GLU A 223 20.67 2.87 12.85
N LEU A 224 19.54 2.17 12.80
CA LEU A 224 18.23 2.74 13.08
C LEU A 224 18.11 3.24 14.53
N ILE A 225 18.59 2.46 15.50
CA ILE A 225 18.53 2.87 16.90
C ILE A 225 19.52 3.98 17.17
N ARG A 226 20.75 3.84 16.67
CA ARG A 226 21.83 4.82 16.83
C ARG A 226 21.50 6.16 16.14
N GLY A 227 20.79 6.12 15.01
CA GLY A 227 20.54 7.29 14.15
C GLY A 227 21.75 7.69 13.30
N GLU A 228 22.79 6.87 13.27
CA GLU A 228 24.04 7.10 12.54
C GLU A 228 24.49 5.79 11.90
N ARG A 229 25.31 5.88 10.84
CA ARG A 229 25.88 4.70 10.20
C ARG A 229 26.83 3.97 11.13
N ILE A 230 26.89 2.64 11.00
CA ILE A 230 27.94 1.85 11.64
C ILE A 230 29.26 2.06 10.92
N ALA A 231 30.36 1.89 11.64
CA ALA A 231 31.69 1.91 11.05
C ALA A 231 31.99 0.59 10.31
N ASP A 232 32.88 0.64 9.30
CA ASP A 232 33.24 -0.53 8.48
C ASP A 232 33.76 -1.72 9.32
N TYR A 233 34.51 -1.43 10.38
CA TYR A 233 34.99 -2.47 11.31
C TYR A 233 33.86 -3.04 12.19
N GLU A 234 32.83 -2.25 12.53
CA GLU A 234 31.68 -2.74 13.29
C GLU A 234 30.86 -3.75 12.46
N ASP A 235 30.72 -3.50 11.15
CA ASP A 235 30.07 -4.44 10.22
C ASP A 235 30.85 -5.77 10.13
N THR A 236 32.18 -5.66 10.03
CA THR A 236 33.09 -6.82 10.02
C THR A 236 32.95 -7.62 11.33
N LEU A 237 32.95 -6.94 12.49
CA LEU A 237 32.74 -7.58 13.80
C LEU A 237 31.41 -8.31 13.89
N ILE A 238 30.31 -7.70 13.40
CA ILE A 238 28.99 -8.35 13.37
C ILE A 238 29.05 -9.63 12.51
N SER A 239 29.64 -9.55 11.32
CA SER A 239 29.77 -10.68 10.40
C SER A 239 30.58 -11.84 11.01
N THR A 240 31.73 -11.54 11.61
CA THR A 240 32.58 -12.51 12.30
C THR A 240 31.87 -13.12 13.50
N ALA A 241 31.20 -12.30 14.32
CA ALA A 241 30.46 -12.79 15.47
C ALA A 241 29.29 -13.72 15.08
N LEU A 242 28.56 -13.39 14.01
CA LEU A 242 27.50 -14.25 13.46
C LEU A 242 28.03 -15.58 12.94
N ARG A 243 29.23 -15.59 12.34
CA ARG A 243 29.90 -16.84 11.97
C ARG A 243 30.24 -17.66 13.21
N LEU A 244 30.88 -17.06 14.22
CA LEU A 244 31.27 -17.72 15.47
C LEU A 244 30.07 -18.30 16.25
N LEU A 245 28.90 -17.63 16.21
CA LEU A 245 27.66 -18.16 16.78
C LEU A 245 27.28 -19.51 16.19
N ASN A 246 27.38 -19.65 14.86
CA ASN A 246 26.99 -20.86 14.15
C ASN A 246 28.11 -21.90 14.02
N THR A 247 29.37 -21.54 14.32
CA THR A 247 30.49 -22.48 14.36
C THR A 247 30.30 -23.46 15.52
N PRO A 248 30.53 -24.79 15.33
CA PRO A 248 30.43 -25.77 16.40
C PRO A 248 31.32 -25.44 17.61
N GLU A 249 30.88 -25.78 18.82
CA GLU A 249 31.67 -25.56 20.05
C GLU A 249 33.04 -26.26 19.99
N ALA A 250 33.10 -27.44 19.36
CA ALA A 250 34.35 -28.19 19.17
C ALA A 250 35.40 -27.44 18.32
N GLU A 251 34.95 -26.48 17.49
CA GLU A 251 35.79 -25.63 16.65
C GLU A 251 35.98 -24.22 17.26
N GLY A 252 35.56 -24.02 18.52
CA GLY A 252 35.70 -22.76 19.24
C GLY A 252 34.57 -21.75 19.03
N GLY A 253 33.43 -22.18 18.45
CA GLY A 253 32.23 -21.36 18.31
C GLY A 253 31.21 -21.55 19.43
N ARG A 254 29.94 -21.23 19.17
CA ARG A 254 28.81 -21.40 20.12
C ARG A 254 27.81 -22.49 19.76
N GLY A 255 27.95 -23.13 18.59
CA GLY A 255 27.18 -24.31 18.22
C GLY A 255 25.69 -24.07 17.93
N PHE A 256 25.26 -22.83 17.69
CA PHE A 256 23.88 -22.56 17.28
C PHE A 256 23.57 -23.17 15.92
N THR A 257 22.33 -23.60 15.73
CA THR A 257 21.89 -24.32 14.53
C THR A 257 20.62 -23.69 13.95
N VAL A 258 20.21 -24.16 12.78
CA VAL A 258 18.94 -23.75 12.17
C VAL A 258 17.74 -24.03 13.07
N ASP A 259 17.75 -25.16 13.78
CA ASP A 259 16.65 -25.59 14.64
C ASP A 259 16.68 -24.93 16.02
N SER A 260 17.85 -24.41 16.42
CA SER A 260 18.05 -23.65 17.65
C SER A 260 18.86 -22.39 17.34
N PRO A 261 18.22 -21.36 16.76
CA PRO A 261 18.92 -20.15 16.34
C PRO A 261 19.29 -19.28 17.54
N ALA A 262 20.45 -18.62 17.45
CA ALA A 262 20.90 -17.63 18.43
C ALA A 262 19.92 -16.45 18.53
N ILE A 263 19.95 -15.73 19.65
CA ILE A 263 19.25 -14.45 19.87
C ILE A 263 20.26 -13.30 19.99
N LEU A 264 19.75 -12.06 20.07
CA LEU A 264 20.59 -10.87 20.10
C LEU A 264 21.51 -10.78 21.33
N ASP A 265 21.09 -11.33 22.47
CA ASP A 265 21.95 -11.43 23.66
C ASP A 265 23.15 -12.35 23.42
N ASP A 266 23.01 -13.45 22.68
CA ASP A 266 24.13 -14.33 22.34
C ASP A 266 25.14 -13.60 21.44
N LEU A 267 24.64 -12.83 20.46
CA LEU A 267 25.48 -11.98 19.62
C LEU A 267 26.23 -10.93 20.43
N LEU A 268 25.53 -10.28 21.36
CA LEU A 268 26.13 -9.31 22.28
C LEU A 268 27.19 -9.96 23.17
N GLU A 269 26.98 -11.19 23.63
CA GLU A 269 27.94 -11.94 24.43
C GLU A 269 29.21 -12.26 23.62
N VAL A 270 29.07 -12.77 22.38
CA VAL A 270 30.21 -13.06 21.50
C VAL A 270 31.05 -11.81 21.24
N ILE A 271 30.40 -10.70 20.88
CA ILE A 271 31.09 -9.42 20.64
C ILE A 271 31.74 -8.90 21.93
N THR A 272 31.10 -9.06 23.09
CA THR A 272 31.68 -8.59 24.35
C THR A 272 32.84 -9.47 24.84
N GLY A 273 32.77 -10.78 24.59
CA GLY A 273 33.82 -11.73 24.93
C GLY A 273 35.10 -11.55 24.10
N GLY A 274 34.95 -11.09 22.86
CA GLY A 274 36.08 -10.88 21.95
C GLY A 274 36.73 -12.19 21.52
N GLY A 275 38.02 -12.14 21.22
CA GLY A 275 38.80 -13.26 20.69
C GLY A 275 39.87 -12.74 19.72
N GLU A 276 40.83 -13.59 19.35
CA GLU A 276 41.94 -13.18 18.47
C GLU A 276 41.42 -12.60 17.13
N GLU A 277 40.42 -13.23 16.53
CA GLU A 277 39.84 -12.81 15.26
C GLU A 277 39.06 -11.50 15.39
N LEU A 278 38.19 -11.36 16.39
CA LEU A 278 37.45 -10.11 16.63
C LEU A 278 38.39 -8.95 17.01
N MET A 279 39.48 -9.23 17.73
CA MET A 279 40.50 -8.22 18.02
C MET A 279 41.23 -7.79 16.74
N LEU A 280 41.52 -8.73 15.84
CA LEU A 280 42.11 -8.44 14.54
C LEU A 280 41.18 -7.56 13.69
N ASP A 281 39.89 -7.90 13.62
CA ASP A 281 38.87 -7.14 12.88
C ASP A 281 38.72 -5.70 13.40
N ALA A 282 38.84 -5.52 14.72
CA ALA A 282 38.84 -4.20 15.35
C ALA A 282 40.21 -3.48 15.29
N ALA A 283 41.23 -4.08 14.68
CA ALA A 283 42.62 -3.62 14.69
C ALA A 283 43.16 -3.32 16.10
N ALA A 284 42.73 -4.10 17.09
CA ALA A 284 43.05 -3.91 18.50
C ALA A 284 44.22 -4.80 18.95
N ALA A 285 45.34 -4.18 19.32
CA ALA A 285 46.53 -4.90 19.79
C ALA A 285 46.41 -5.51 21.20
N THR A 286 45.43 -5.08 22.00
CA THR A 286 45.21 -5.57 23.36
C THR A 286 43.72 -5.71 23.67
N PRO A 287 43.32 -6.60 24.61
CA PRO A 287 41.92 -6.74 25.02
C PRO A 287 41.31 -5.44 25.55
N GLN A 288 42.11 -4.59 26.19
CA GLN A 288 41.64 -3.29 26.69
C GLN A 288 41.29 -2.34 25.54
N ARG A 289 42.14 -2.26 24.50
CA ARG A 289 41.85 -1.46 23.30
C ARG A 289 40.63 -1.99 22.56
N TYR A 290 40.46 -3.31 22.51
CA TYR A 290 39.27 -3.92 21.92
C TYR A 290 38.00 -3.51 22.69
N ALA A 291 38.02 -3.67 24.01
CA ALA A 291 36.89 -3.33 24.88
C ALA A 291 36.50 -1.84 24.76
N GLU A 292 37.46 -0.94 24.56
CA GLU A 292 37.24 0.49 24.28
C GLU A 292 36.65 0.72 22.89
N ALA A 293 37.20 0.06 21.85
CA ALA A 293 36.75 0.21 20.46
C ALA A 293 35.29 -0.22 20.27
N ILE A 294 34.84 -1.30 20.91
CA ILE A 294 33.48 -1.83 20.73
C ILE A 294 32.41 -1.13 21.58
N VAL A 295 32.76 -0.12 22.40
CA VAL A 295 31.79 0.56 23.27
C VAL A 295 30.56 1.10 22.50
N PRO A 296 30.70 1.77 21.34
CA PRO A 296 29.55 2.25 20.57
C PRO A 296 28.65 1.11 20.10
N LEU A 297 29.22 0.05 19.52
CA LEU A 297 28.47 -1.13 19.06
C LEU A 297 27.73 -1.80 20.21
N ARG A 298 28.44 -2.03 21.34
CA ARG A 298 27.88 -2.66 22.53
C ARG A 298 26.71 -1.86 23.12
N ARG A 299 26.78 -0.52 23.11
CA ARG A 299 25.68 0.34 23.55
C ARG A 299 24.46 0.19 22.65
N SER A 300 24.64 0.16 21.33
CA SER A 300 23.55 -0.04 20.38
C SER A 300 22.91 -1.43 20.48
N LEU A 301 23.72 -2.49 20.57
CA LEU A 301 23.23 -3.86 20.79
C LEU A 301 22.55 -4.02 22.15
N ARG A 302 23.03 -3.33 23.19
CA ARG A 302 22.35 -3.30 24.49
C ARG A 302 20.99 -2.62 24.42
N ALA A 303 20.85 -1.58 23.59
CA ALA A 303 19.56 -0.95 23.35
C ALA A 303 18.60 -1.85 22.54
N LEU A 304 19.12 -2.71 21.66
CA LEU A 304 18.33 -3.72 20.94
C LEU A 304 17.86 -4.87 21.82
N THR A 305 18.68 -5.28 22.79
CA THR A 305 18.42 -6.43 23.67
C THR A 305 17.56 -6.08 24.88
N GLN A 306 17.40 -4.79 25.18
CA GLN A 306 16.70 -4.30 26.37
C GLN A 306 15.49 -3.46 26.03
N GLY A 307 14.65 -3.21 27.04
CA GLY A 307 13.51 -2.32 26.93
C GLY A 307 12.52 -2.76 25.84
N PRO A 308 11.90 -1.81 25.13
CA PRO A 308 10.84 -2.13 24.18
C PRO A 308 11.33 -2.92 22.94
N PHE A 309 12.54 -2.64 22.44
CA PHE A 309 13.16 -3.41 21.36
C PHE A 309 13.48 -4.83 21.78
N GLY A 310 14.04 -5.01 22.99
CA GLY A 310 14.38 -6.33 23.53
C GLY A 310 13.15 -7.24 23.64
N GLN A 311 12.00 -6.71 24.03
CA GLN A 311 10.77 -7.49 24.10
C GLN A 311 10.34 -8.06 22.74
N VAL A 312 10.62 -7.35 21.64
CA VAL A 312 10.24 -7.77 20.29
C VAL A 312 11.33 -8.60 19.61
N PHE A 313 12.60 -8.23 19.73
CA PHE A 313 13.70 -8.82 18.94
C PHE A 313 14.62 -9.77 19.69
N ASN A 314 14.69 -9.69 21.03
CA ASN A 314 15.62 -10.48 21.83
C ASN A 314 14.95 -11.73 22.41
N GLY A 315 14.48 -12.59 21.51
CA GLY A 315 13.83 -13.85 21.81
C GLY A 315 13.62 -14.65 20.52
N HIS A 316 13.20 -15.90 20.63
CA HIS A 316 12.94 -16.73 19.45
C HIS A 316 11.67 -16.28 18.73
N THR A 317 11.68 -16.37 17.40
CA THR A 317 10.50 -16.06 16.57
C THR A 317 9.30 -16.88 17.04
N THR A 318 8.24 -16.21 17.46
CA THR A 318 7.08 -16.88 18.05
C THR A 318 6.28 -17.68 17.02
N VAL A 319 6.12 -17.11 15.81
CA VAL A 319 5.41 -17.75 14.70
C VAL A 319 6.21 -17.54 13.42
N ALA A 320 6.70 -18.63 12.84
CA ALA A 320 7.39 -18.59 11.56
C ALA A 320 6.40 -18.29 10.42
N LEU A 321 6.86 -17.60 9.37
CA LEU A 321 6.05 -17.33 8.19
C LEU A 321 5.78 -18.65 7.43
N ASP A 322 4.51 -18.96 7.22
CA ASP A 322 4.05 -20.08 6.41
C ASP A 322 3.69 -19.57 5.01
N LEU A 323 4.66 -19.64 4.11
CA LEU A 323 4.47 -19.21 2.74
C LEU A 323 3.59 -20.19 1.95
N GLU A 324 3.24 -21.38 2.45
CA GLU A 324 2.28 -22.29 1.81
C GLU A 324 0.82 -21.89 2.07
N ALA A 325 0.58 -20.99 3.03
CA ALA A 325 -0.74 -20.44 3.28
C ALA A 325 -1.28 -19.65 2.07
N PRO A 326 -2.62 -19.55 1.90
CA PRO A 326 -3.23 -18.75 0.82
C PRO A 326 -2.77 -17.29 0.79
N ALA A 327 -2.54 -16.71 1.97
CA ALA A 327 -1.98 -15.38 2.16
C ALA A 327 -1.31 -15.30 3.55
N VAL A 328 -0.35 -14.39 3.70
CA VAL A 328 0.32 -14.12 4.98
C VAL A 328 0.22 -12.64 5.30
N CYS A 329 -0.18 -12.31 6.53
CA CYS A 329 -0.20 -10.95 7.04
C CYS A 329 0.56 -10.88 8.36
N VAL A 330 1.58 -10.03 8.43
CA VAL A 330 2.24 -9.71 9.70
C VAL A 330 1.58 -8.45 10.27
N ASP A 331 0.79 -8.61 11.31
CA ASP A 331 0.08 -7.51 11.97
C ASP A 331 0.99 -6.82 12.99
N VAL A 332 1.29 -5.55 12.74
CA VAL A 332 2.13 -4.70 13.59
C VAL A 332 1.33 -3.57 14.23
N SER A 333 0.00 -3.62 14.15
CA SER A 333 -0.90 -2.59 14.69
C SER A 333 -0.87 -2.48 16.21
N HIS A 334 -0.36 -3.51 16.90
CA HIS A 334 -0.12 -3.51 18.36
C HIS A 334 1.00 -2.55 18.78
N ILE A 335 1.83 -2.09 17.85
CA ILE A 335 2.90 -1.12 18.13
C ILE A 335 2.29 0.29 18.12
N PRO A 336 2.37 1.04 19.24
CA PRO A 336 1.83 2.40 19.33
C PRO A 336 2.38 3.32 18.24
N THR A 337 1.51 4.19 17.70
CA THR A 337 1.89 5.14 16.64
C THR A 337 3.04 6.08 17.03
N GLY A 338 3.22 6.35 18.32
CA GLY A 338 4.32 7.18 18.82
C GLY A 338 5.70 6.53 18.74
N ASP A 339 5.80 5.21 18.61
CA ASP A 339 7.07 4.49 18.55
C ASP A 339 7.51 4.22 17.10
N THR A 340 7.91 5.29 16.43
CA THR A 340 8.27 5.27 15.01
C THR A 340 9.51 4.42 14.74
N LYS A 341 10.51 4.45 15.64
CA LYS A 341 11.74 3.66 15.48
C LYS A 341 11.47 2.16 15.63
N LEU A 342 10.74 1.72 16.66
CA LEU A 342 10.44 0.30 16.81
C LEU A 342 9.60 -0.21 15.64
N LYS A 343 8.58 0.54 15.26
CA LYS A 343 7.72 0.15 14.13
C LYS A 343 8.52 -0.03 12.84
N ALA A 344 9.41 0.90 12.51
CA ALA A 344 10.26 0.76 11.34
C ALA A 344 11.27 -0.39 11.43
N ALA A 345 11.79 -0.67 12.64
CA ALA A 345 12.66 -1.82 12.87
C ALA A 345 11.92 -3.14 12.56
N VAL A 346 10.66 -3.24 13.01
CA VAL A 346 9.82 -4.42 12.76
C VAL A 346 9.50 -4.51 11.27
N MET A 347 9.10 -3.41 10.63
CA MET A 347 8.83 -3.37 9.18
C MET A 347 10.06 -3.84 8.38
N LEU A 348 11.26 -3.31 8.67
CA LEU A 348 12.50 -3.70 8.02
C LEU A 348 12.79 -5.21 8.19
N SER A 349 12.61 -5.72 9.40
CA SER A 349 12.84 -7.13 9.71
C SER A 349 11.84 -8.04 8.99
N CYS A 350 10.55 -7.68 8.99
CA CYS A 350 9.51 -8.41 8.25
C CYS A 350 9.78 -8.43 6.75
N TRP A 351 10.23 -7.33 6.17
CA TRP A 351 10.63 -7.28 4.75
C TRP A 351 11.84 -8.17 4.48
N ALA A 352 12.90 -8.05 5.26
CA ALA A 352 14.11 -8.85 5.10
C ALA A 352 13.81 -10.36 5.16
N ILE A 353 13.04 -10.78 6.16
CA ILE A 353 12.64 -12.19 6.35
C ILE A 353 11.69 -12.65 5.23
N GLY A 354 10.71 -11.82 4.84
CA GLY A 354 9.76 -12.16 3.79
C GLY A 354 10.42 -12.33 2.43
N PHE A 355 11.26 -11.39 2.01
CA PHE A 355 12.01 -11.50 0.75
C PHE A 355 13.02 -12.65 0.77
N GLY A 356 13.74 -12.87 1.89
CA GLY A 356 14.62 -14.02 2.04
C GLY A 356 13.87 -15.35 1.94
N SER A 357 12.65 -15.40 2.47
CA SER A 357 11.78 -16.59 2.41
C SER A 357 11.32 -16.90 0.98
N ILE A 358 10.99 -15.87 0.19
CA ILE A 358 10.63 -16.04 -1.23
C ILE A 358 11.83 -16.59 -2.02
N GLU A 359 13.01 -16.03 -1.79
CA GLU A 359 14.24 -16.44 -2.48
C GLU A 359 14.63 -17.87 -2.15
N ALA A 360 14.50 -18.27 -0.89
CA ALA A 360 14.67 -19.66 -0.45
C ALA A 360 13.79 -20.62 -1.28
N LEU A 361 12.51 -20.28 -1.46
CA LEU A 361 11.58 -21.11 -2.22
C LEU A 361 11.90 -21.14 -3.71
N ASN A 362 12.27 -20.01 -4.31
CA ASN A 362 12.68 -19.94 -5.72
C ASN A 362 13.92 -20.82 -5.97
N MET A 363 14.91 -20.73 -5.11
CA MET A 363 16.12 -21.55 -5.22
C MET A 363 15.82 -23.04 -5.06
N LEU A 364 14.94 -23.43 -4.12
CA LEU A 364 14.51 -24.83 -4.00
C LEU A 364 13.80 -25.30 -5.28
N ALA A 365 13.00 -24.44 -5.91
CA ALA A 365 12.36 -24.75 -7.18
C ALA A 365 13.35 -24.89 -8.34
N GLU A 366 14.37 -24.01 -8.42
CA GLU A 366 15.44 -24.08 -9.43
C GLU A 366 16.25 -25.39 -9.34
N ASN A 367 16.42 -25.91 -8.12
CA ASN A 367 17.10 -27.18 -7.87
C ASN A 367 16.16 -28.41 -7.89
N GLY A 368 14.89 -28.24 -8.28
CA GLY A 368 13.92 -29.32 -8.42
C GLY A 368 13.38 -29.91 -7.10
N ILE A 369 13.63 -29.25 -5.96
CA ILE A 369 13.18 -29.67 -4.61
C ILE A 369 11.81 -29.06 -4.26
N GLY A 370 11.38 -28.05 -4.99
CA GLY A 370 10.08 -27.39 -4.83
C GLY A 370 9.40 -27.04 -6.15
N LYS A 371 8.26 -26.37 -6.07
CA LYS A 371 7.56 -25.82 -7.24
C LYS A 371 7.84 -24.33 -7.36
N GLN A 372 7.96 -23.83 -8.58
CA GLN A 372 8.02 -22.39 -8.82
C GLN A 372 6.70 -21.74 -8.42
N ARG A 373 6.78 -20.69 -7.62
CA ARG A 373 5.63 -19.94 -7.12
C ARG A 373 5.77 -18.47 -7.47
N VAL A 374 4.65 -17.77 -7.47
CA VAL A 374 4.59 -16.33 -7.67
C VAL A 374 4.00 -15.73 -6.42
N PHE A 375 4.63 -14.64 -5.95
CA PHE A 375 4.21 -13.93 -4.75
C PHE A 375 3.76 -12.52 -5.10
N GLN A 376 2.88 -11.98 -4.26
CA GLN A 376 2.48 -10.58 -4.31
C GLN A 376 2.86 -9.92 -2.99
N VAL A 377 3.85 -9.03 -3.00
CA VAL A 377 4.29 -8.33 -1.79
C VAL A 377 3.59 -6.99 -1.70
N VAL A 378 2.88 -6.76 -0.59
CA VAL A 378 2.24 -5.48 -0.27
C VAL A 378 3.10 -4.77 0.76
N MET A 379 3.61 -3.60 0.38
CA MET A 379 4.34 -2.69 1.28
C MET A 379 3.48 -1.46 1.51
N ASP A 380 2.73 -1.49 2.61
CA ASP A 380 1.93 -0.37 3.06
C ASP A 380 2.74 0.58 3.93
N GLU A 381 2.35 1.85 3.98
CA GLU A 381 2.91 2.86 4.87
C GLU A 381 4.45 3.04 4.77
N LEU A 382 5.02 2.81 3.58
CA LEU A 382 6.47 2.91 3.30
C LEU A 382 7.10 4.21 3.80
N TRP A 383 6.36 5.32 3.73
CA TRP A 383 6.83 6.63 4.14
C TRP A 383 7.28 6.68 5.61
N GLN A 384 6.68 5.86 6.50
CA GLN A 384 7.07 5.79 7.91
C GLN A 384 8.52 5.32 8.06
N VAL A 385 8.94 4.42 7.17
CA VAL A 385 10.30 3.88 7.14
C VAL A 385 11.26 4.84 6.43
N LEU A 386 10.82 5.43 5.32
CA LEU A 386 11.65 6.34 4.52
C LEU A 386 11.94 7.66 5.25
N GLY A 387 11.05 8.12 6.13
CA GLY A 387 11.22 9.35 6.91
C GLY A 387 12.29 9.28 8.01
N LEU A 388 12.86 8.11 8.29
CA LEU A 388 13.84 7.91 9.36
C LEU A 388 15.28 8.20 8.96
N GLY A 389 15.57 8.29 7.65
CA GLY A 389 16.87 8.69 7.16
C GLY A 389 17.27 8.06 5.83
N GLU A 390 18.37 8.57 5.27
CA GLU A 390 18.89 8.15 3.97
C GLU A 390 19.23 6.66 3.89
N PHE A 391 19.71 6.08 4.99
CA PHE A 391 20.08 4.66 5.05
C PHE A 391 18.85 3.75 4.84
N MET A 392 17.68 4.12 5.38
CA MET A 392 16.44 3.35 5.19
C MET A 392 15.96 3.39 3.74
N VAL A 393 16.11 4.53 3.06
CA VAL A 393 15.81 4.64 1.63
C VAL A 393 16.69 3.69 0.82
N ALA A 394 17.97 3.59 1.15
CA ALA A 394 18.88 2.66 0.47
C ALA A 394 18.46 1.19 0.66
N ARG A 395 18.07 0.80 1.88
CA ARG A 395 17.59 -0.56 2.18
C ARG A 395 16.29 -0.89 1.45
N VAL A 396 15.34 0.03 1.39
CA VAL A 396 14.10 -0.16 0.62
C VAL A 396 14.39 -0.25 -0.87
N ASP A 397 15.30 0.57 -1.39
CA ASP A 397 15.68 0.54 -2.81
C ASP A 397 16.23 -0.82 -3.24
N GLU A 398 17.13 -1.38 -2.44
CA GLU A 398 17.69 -2.72 -2.67
C GLU A 398 16.58 -3.78 -2.79
N LEU A 399 15.61 -3.79 -1.86
CA LEU A 399 14.48 -4.72 -1.88
C LEU A 399 13.60 -4.54 -3.12
N THR A 400 13.30 -3.30 -3.52
CA THR A 400 12.45 -3.04 -4.70
C THR A 400 13.11 -3.42 -6.03
N ARG A 401 14.45 -3.52 -6.09
CA ARG A 401 15.18 -3.91 -7.31
C ARG A 401 15.11 -5.41 -7.59
N LEU A 402 14.94 -6.24 -6.56
CA LEU A 402 14.93 -7.71 -6.67
C LEU A 402 13.60 -8.29 -7.18
N GLN A 403 12.57 -7.47 -7.36
CA GLN A 403 11.21 -7.94 -7.70
C GLN A 403 11.13 -8.85 -8.95
N ARG A 404 11.90 -8.56 -10.01
CA ARG A 404 11.82 -9.31 -11.28
C ARG A 404 12.52 -10.65 -11.21
N SER A 405 13.66 -10.73 -10.55
CA SER A 405 14.38 -11.99 -10.34
C SER A 405 13.62 -12.90 -9.38
N LEU A 406 12.90 -12.34 -8.40
CA LEU A 406 12.21 -13.12 -7.37
C LEU A 406 10.79 -13.57 -7.75
N ALA A 407 10.32 -13.33 -8.98
CA ALA A 407 8.95 -13.61 -9.40
C ALA A 407 7.88 -12.97 -8.46
N VAL A 408 8.14 -11.73 -8.04
CA VAL A 408 7.30 -10.98 -7.11
C VAL A 408 6.56 -9.85 -7.84
N ALA A 409 5.25 -9.77 -7.65
CA ALA A 409 4.49 -8.57 -7.95
C ALA A 409 4.51 -7.62 -6.75
N LEU A 410 5.01 -6.40 -6.94
CA LEU A 410 5.24 -5.44 -5.87
C LEU A 410 4.14 -4.37 -5.84
N ILE A 411 3.51 -4.18 -4.68
CA ILE A 411 2.50 -3.14 -4.46
C ILE A 411 3.01 -2.19 -3.39
N LEU A 412 3.27 -0.95 -3.79
CA LEU A 412 3.73 0.14 -2.92
C LEU A 412 2.57 1.11 -2.68
N ILE A 413 2.33 1.48 -1.42
CA ILE A 413 1.17 2.29 -1.06
C ILE A 413 1.62 3.52 -0.27
N SER A 414 1.13 4.71 -0.66
CA SER A 414 1.33 5.94 0.09
C SER A 414 0.08 6.82 0.13
N HIS A 415 0.02 7.73 1.09
CA HIS A 415 -1.03 8.75 1.23
C HIS A 415 -0.69 10.05 0.52
N SER A 416 0.60 10.41 0.50
CA SER A 416 1.12 11.66 -0.02
C SER A 416 2.46 11.43 -0.70
N VAL A 417 2.73 12.24 -1.72
CA VAL A 417 4.03 12.30 -2.40
C VAL A 417 4.95 13.27 -1.67
N ARG A 418 4.38 14.22 -0.92
CA ARG A 418 5.13 15.15 -0.08
C ARG A 418 5.95 14.39 0.98
N ASP A 419 5.44 13.28 1.49
CA ASP A 419 6.18 12.44 2.44
C ASP A 419 7.49 11.90 1.85
N LEU A 420 7.53 11.64 0.54
CA LEU A 420 8.76 11.25 -0.17
C LEU A 420 9.67 12.45 -0.46
N HIS A 421 9.10 13.62 -0.76
CA HIS A 421 9.84 14.87 -1.01
C HIS A 421 10.50 15.46 0.25
N ASN A 422 9.89 15.28 1.41
CA ASN A 422 10.41 15.80 2.68
C ASN A 422 11.75 15.15 3.08
N ILE A 423 12.12 14.04 2.42
CA ILE A 423 13.41 13.41 2.57
C ILE A 423 14.43 14.25 1.80
N GLY A 424 15.28 14.98 2.52
CA GLY A 424 16.28 15.86 1.89
C GLY A 424 17.35 15.12 1.07
N GLY A 425 17.97 15.85 0.15
CA GLY A 425 19.19 15.41 -0.56
C GLY A 425 19.00 14.24 -1.53
N THR A 426 20.06 13.43 -1.65
CA THR A 426 20.11 12.24 -2.52
C THR A 426 19.12 11.14 -2.13
N ALA A 427 18.72 11.11 -0.85
CA ALA A 427 17.72 10.18 -0.34
C ALA A 427 16.32 10.47 -0.89
N GLY A 428 15.90 11.74 -0.96
CA GLY A 428 14.61 12.12 -1.55
C GLY A 428 14.51 11.75 -3.03
N ALA A 429 15.56 12.03 -3.79
CA ALA A 429 15.63 11.64 -5.20
C ALA A 429 15.49 10.11 -5.38
N ARG A 430 16.13 9.32 -4.52
CA ARG A 430 16.00 7.85 -4.53
C ARG A 430 14.58 7.39 -4.18
N ALA A 431 13.97 8.00 -3.17
CA ALA A 431 12.60 7.70 -2.74
C ALA A 431 11.56 8.00 -3.83
N LEU A 432 11.69 9.15 -4.51
CA LEU A 432 10.87 9.49 -5.68
C LEU A 432 11.09 8.52 -6.86
N GLY A 433 12.31 8.00 -6.99
CA GLY A 433 12.62 6.95 -7.96
C GLY A 433 11.77 5.69 -7.79
N PHE A 434 11.25 5.36 -6.60
CA PHE A 434 10.34 4.22 -6.41
C PHE A 434 9.03 4.41 -7.19
N LEU A 435 8.48 5.63 -7.14
CA LEU A 435 7.29 6.00 -7.88
C LEU A 435 7.57 5.98 -9.38
N GLU A 436 8.69 6.54 -9.82
CA GLU A 436 9.09 6.55 -11.24
C GLU A 436 9.18 5.13 -11.81
N ARG A 437 9.89 4.23 -11.12
CA ARG A 437 10.13 2.83 -11.53
C ARG A 437 8.89 1.94 -11.50
N SER A 438 7.83 2.35 -10.80
CA SER A 438 6.59 1.57 -10.72
C SER A 438 5.85 1.60 -12.05
N ARG A 439 5.71 0.48 -12.76
CA ARG A 439 5.19 0.51 -14.15
C ARG A 439 3.69 0.79 -14.24
N ALA A 440 2.95 0.52 -13.17
CA ALA A 440 1.59 0.99 -13.01
C ALA A 440 1.51 1.96 -11.83
N LYS A 441 0.71 3.01 -11.99
CA LYS A 441 0.33 3.94 -10.93
C LYS A 441 -1.19 3.99 -10.84
N ILE A 442 -1.75 3.85 -9.64
CA ILE A 442 -3.16 4.12 -9.38
C ILE A 442 -3.27 5.37 -8.49
N LEU A 443 -3.96 6.38 -9.00
CA LEU A 443 -4.20 7.64 -8.30
C LEU A 443 -5.66 7.70 -7.85
N GLY A 444 -5.90 7.71 -6.54
CA GLY A 444 -7.19 8.04 -5.94
C GLY A 444 -7.38 9.56 -5.84
N ALA A 445 -8.27 10.00 -4.96
CA ALA A 445 -8.45 11.42 -4.67
C ALA A 445 -7.13 12.05 -4.15
N LEU A 446 -6.67 13.10 -4.82
CA LEU A 446 -5.48 13.89 -4.47
C LEU A 446 -5.78 15.39 -4.66
N PRO A 447 -5.27 16.29 -3.80
CA PRO A 447 -5.38 17.73 -3.99
C PRO A 447 -4.44 18.22 -5.10
N ALA A 448 -4.70 19.42 -5.64
CA ALA A 448 -3.91 20.00 -6.73
C ALA A 448 -2.40 20.11 -6.40
N GLU A 449 -2.06 20.49 -5.17
CA GLU A 449 -0.68 20.59 -4.69
C GLU A 449 0.09 19.26 -4.76
N GLU A 450 -0.58 18.13 -4.51
CA GLU A 450 0.04 16.79 -4.65
C GLU A 450 0.24 16.43 -6.13
N LEU A 451 -0.67 16.85 -7.01
CA LEU A 451 -0.53 16.63 -8.46
C LEU A 451 0.61 17.46 -9.06
N GLU A 452 0.84 18.67 -8.56
CA GLU A 452 1.98 19.50 -8.97
C GLU A 452 3.32 18.82 -8.63
N LEU A 453 3.43 18.23 -7.44
CA LEU A 453 4.60 17.42 -7.05
C LEU A 453 4.76 16.16 -7.90
N LEU A 454 3.66 15.65 -8.47
CA LEU A 454 3.64 14.48 -9.34
C LEU A 454 3.96 14.77 -10.79
N ASP A 455 3.73 15.99 -11.31
CA ASP A 455 3.85 16.27 -12.75
C ASP A 455 5.25 15.97 -13.31
N GLY A 456 6.29 16.06 -12.46
CA GLY A 456 7.65 15.64 -12.80
C GLY A 456 7.77 14.14 -13.14
N ILE A 457 6.98 13.29 -12.48
CA ILE A 457 7.11 11.82 -12.45
C ILE A 457 5.99 11.13 -13.22
N VAL A 458 4.74 11.57 -13.03
CA VAL A 458 3.55 11.03 -13.68
C VAL A 458 2.96 12.12 -14.58
N LYS A 459 3.07 11.93 -15.89
CA LYS A 459 2.60 12.89 -16.89
C LYS A 459 1.08 12.80 -17.06
N LEU A 460 0.36 13.61 -16.31
CA LEU A 460 -1.10 13.73 -16.43
C LEU A 460 -1.49 14.74 -17.52
N THR A 461 -2.62 14.49 -18.17
CA THR A 461 -3.30 15.50 -18.98
C THR A 461 -4.06 16.49 -18.07
N GLY A 462 -4.37 17.69 -18.55
CA GLY A 462 -5.15 18.66 -17.76
C GLY A 462 -6.50 18.08 -17.31
N ALA A 463 -7.19 17.35 -18.19
CA ALA A 463 -8.46 16.70 -17.87
C ALA A 463 -8.33 15.61 -16.79
N GLU A 464 -7.22 14.86 -16.78
CA GLU A 464 -6.94 13.87 -15.73
C GLU A 464 -6.65 14.55 -14.38
N ALA A 465 -5.85 15.62 -14.39
CA ALA A 465 -5.52 16.36 -13.18
C ALA A 465 -6.77 17.01 -12.56
N ASP A 466 -7.62 17.63 -13.39
CA ASP A 466 -8.90 18.20 -12.95
C ASP A 466 -9.82 17.11 -12.38
N MET A 467 -9.87 15.94 -13.03
CA MET A 467 -10.69 14.81 -12.60
C MET A 467 -10.24 14.28 -11.24
N VAL A 468 -8.94 13.99 -11.07
CA VAL A 468 -8.39 13.48 -9.81
C VAL A 468 -8.56 14.51 -8.68
N THR A 469 -8.34 15.79 -8.98
CA THR A 469 -8.53 16.88 -8.01
C THR A 469 -9.99 16.97 -7.55
N SER A 470 -10.93 16.87 -8.48
CA SER A 470 -12.37 16.96 -8.18
C SER A 470 -12.85 15.88 -7.21
N TRP A 471 -12.17 14.72 -7.13
CA TRP A 471 -12.52 13.64 -6.20
C TRP A 471 -12.15 13.97 -4.76
N SER A 472 -11.15 14.84 -4.55
CA SER A 472 -10.74 15.28 -3.21
C SER A 472 -11.64 16.39 -2.65
N ALA A 473 -12.55 16.93 -3.46
CA ALA A 473 -13.42 18.03 -3.06
C ALA A 473 -14.27 17.67 -1.83
N PRO A 474 -14.27 18.51 -0.78
CA PRO A 474 -15.10 18.29 0.39
C PRO A 474 -16.58 18.28 0.00
N GLN A 475 -17.37 17.47 0.71
CA GLN A 475 -18.81 17.47 0.51
C GLN A 475 -19.38 18.87 0.72
N ALA A 476 -20.30 19.28 -0.16
CA ALA A 476 -21.07 20.49 0.03
C ALA A 476 -21.83 20.39 1.36
N LEU A 477 -21.56 21.32 2.29
CA LEU A 477 -22.25 21.40 3.57
C LEU A 477 -23.71 21.79 3.31
N THR A 478 -24.63 20.83 3.36
CA THR A 478 -26.07 21.06 3.14
C THR A 478 -26.78 21.69 4.36
N GLY A 479 -26.04 22.13 5.39
CA GLY A 479 -26.56 22.87 6.53
C GLY A 479 -27.35 22.06 7.57
N GLU A 480 -27.81 20.85 7.23
CA GLU A 480 -28.48 19.96 8.19
C GLU A 480 -27.51 18.95 8.79
N PRO A 481 -27.41 18.85 10.13
CA PRO A 481 -26.65 17.79 10.79
C PRO A 481 -27.28 16.42 10.48
N LEU A 482 -26.43 15.41 10.27
CA LEU A 482 -26.87 14.04 10.04
C LEU A 482 -27.68 13.53 11.23
N ARG A 483 -28.86 12.97 10.95
CA ARG A 483 -29.69 12.33 11.98
C ARG A 483 -28.95 11.11 12.56
N PRO A 484 -29.04 10.86 13.88
CA PRO A 484 -28.49 9.64 14.48
C PRO A 484 -28.99 8.38 13.76
N GLY A 485 -28.09 7.46 13.41
CA GLY A 485 -28.42 6.23 12.70
C GLY A 485 -28.45 6.32 11.17
N MET A 486 -28.39 7.52 10.57
CA MET A 486 -28.20 7.65 9.12
C MET A 486 -26.74 7.41 8.73
N PRO A 487 -26.45 6.59 7.69
CA PRO A 487 -25.09 6.41 7.22
C PRO A 487 -24.53 7.74 6.75
N ARG A 488 -23.27 8.03 7.12
CA ARG A 488 -22.57 9.22 6.63
C ARG A 488 -22.54 9.17 5.10
N PRO A 489 -23.00 10.23 4.39
CA PRO A 489 -22.93 10.26 2.96
C PRO A 489 -21.47 10.14 2.55
N MET A 490 -21.17 9.26 1.59
CA MET A 490 -19.80 9.06 1.11
C MET A 490 -19.34 10.26 0.29
N ALA A 491 -18.09 10.69 0.46
CA ALA A 491 -17.55 11.75 -0.39
C ALA A 491 -17.65 11.34 -1.88
N ALA A 492 -17.90 12.30 -2.77
CA ALA A 492 -18.19 12.01 -4.17
C ALA A 492 -17.04 11.30 -4.91
N GLY A 493 -15.81 11.39 -4.39
CA GLY A 493 -14.62 10.73 -4.90
C GLY A 493 -14.33 9.34 -4.34
N VAL A 494 -15.11 8.83 -3.37
CA VAL A 494 -14.80 7.55 -2.72
C VAL A 494 -14.86 6.40 -3.73
N GLY A 495 -13.78 5.61 -3.79
CA GLY A 495 -13.65 4.48 -4.69
C GLY A 495 -13.39 4.87 -6.16
N LYS A 496 -13.15 6.15 -6.46
CA LYS A 496 -12.74 6.59 -7.80
C LYS A 496 -11.22 6.60 -7.90
N PHE A 497 -10.72 6.08 -9.01
CA PHE A 497 -9.30 5.93 -9.25
C PHE A 497 -8.97 6.15 -10.72
N LEU A 498 -7.75 6.63 -10.98
CA LEU A 498 -7.14 6.71 -12.29
C LEU A 498 -5.97 5.72 -12.36
N LEU A 499 -6.08 4.72 -13.23
CA LEU A 499 -4.98 3.80 -13.54
C LEU A 499 -4.14 4.39 -14.68
N LYS A 500 -2.86 4.64 -14.41
CA LYS A 500 -1.87 5.16 -15.36
C LYS A 500 -0.75 4.14 -15.54
N VAL A 501 -0.49 3.78 -16.79
CA VAL A 501 0.58 2.83 -17.15
C VAL A 501 1.62 3.47 -18.06
N SER A 502 1.23 4.49 -18.80
CA SER A 502 2.13 5.19 -19.71
C SER A 502 2.99 6.22 -18.97
N GLU A 503 4.21 6.40 -19.46
CA GLU A 503 5.16 7.41 -18.98
C GLU A 503 5.00 8.76 -19.71
N ASP A 504 4.19 8.77 -20.77
CA ASP A 504 3.80 9.95 -21.53
C ASP A 504 2.43 10.49 -21.07
N ARG A 505 1.95 11.54 -21.75
CA ARG A 505 0.62 12.11 -21.52
C ARG A 505 -0.52 11.31 -22.16
N SER A 506 -0.31 10.04 -22.52
CA SER A 506 -1.39 9.19 -23.03
C SER A 506 -2.47 9.00 -21.97
N PRO A 507 -3.77 9.03 -22.34
CA PRO A 507 -4.85 8.90 -21.37
C PRO A 507 -4.77 7.62 -20.54
N GLY A 508 -4.94 7.75 -19.22
CA GLY A 508 -5.14 6.66 -18.29
C GLY A 508 -6.59 6.17 -18.28
N ILE A 509 -6.84 5.19 -17.43
CA ILE A 509 -8.12 4.48 -17.31
C ILE A 509 -8.80 4.93 -16.01
N PRO A 510 -9.77 5.86 -16.07
CA PRO A 510 -10.54 6.26 -14.90
C PRO A 510 -11.63 5.23 -14.58
N PHE A 511 -11.69 4.75 -13.34
CA PHE A 511 -12.65 3.72 -12.91
C PHE A 511 -13.21 3.96 -11.51
N GLN A 512 -14.40 3.41 -11.27
CA GLN A 512 -15.01 3.27 -9.95
C GLN A 512 -14.83 1.84 -9.47
N LEU A 513 -14.23 1.67 -8.30
CA LEU A 513 -14.18 0.40 -7.57
C LEU A 513 -15.61 -0.03 -7.20
N LEU A 514 -15.97 -1.26 -7.57
CA LEU A 514 -17.26 -1.85 -7.25
C LEU A 514 -17.04 -3.05 -6.34
N LEU A 515 -17.44 -2.94 -5.07
CA LEU A 515 -17.38 -4.02 -4.09
C LEU A 515 -18.48 -5.05 -4.36
N SER A 516 -18.13 -6.34 -4.40
CA SER A 516 -19.13 -7.41 -4.53
C SER A 516 -19.99 -7.52 -3.27
N GLU A 517 -21.18 -8.10 -3.40
CA GLU A 517 -22.05 -8.38 -2.24
C GLU A 517 -21.34 -9.25 -1.20
N VAL A 518 -20.51 -10.21 -1.64
CA VAL A 518 -19.73 -11.06 -0.75
C VAL A 518 -18.77 -10.23 0.10
N GLU A 519 -17.99 -9.35 -0.50
CA GLU A 519 -17.05 -8.50 0.24
C GLU A 519 -17.75 -7.54 1.20
N GLN A 520 -18.93 -7.05 0.83
CA GLN A 520 -19.74 -6.19 1.70
C GLN A 520 -20.28 -6.99 2.90
N ASN A 521 -20.79 -8.20 2.66
CA ASN A 521 -21.36 -9.05 3.71
C ASN A 521 -20.32 -9.54 4.72
N PHE A 522 -19.11 -9.86 4.26
CA PHE A 522 -17.99 -10.23 5.14
C PHE A 522 -17.44 -9.05 5.94
N GLY A 523 -17.83 -7.81 5.63
CA GLY A 523 -17.43 -6.63 6.39
C GLY A 523 -15.95 -6.29 6.30
N ILE A 524 -15.18 -6.96 5.43
CA ILE A 524 -13.71 -6.85 5.32
C ILE A 524 -13.22 -5.46 4.92
N HIS A 525 -14.12 -4.55 4.51
CA HIS A 525 -13.82 -3.16 4.12
C HIS A 525 -14.13 -2.13 5.21
N SER A 526 -14.63 -2.57 6.37
CA SER A 526 -15.00 -1.68 7.49
C SER A 526 -13.75 -1.23 8.26
N THR A 527 -13.39 0.05 8.18
CA THR A 527 -12.20 0.61 8.84
C THR A 527 -12.49 1.38 10.13
N SER A 528 -13.77 1.56 10.49
CA SER A 528 -14.21 2.39 11.63
C SER A 528 -15.04 1.59 12.65
N GLU A 529 -14.63 0.36 12.97
CA GLU A 529 -15.41 -0.54 13.82
C GLU A 529 -15.70 0.05 15.22
N LEU A 530 -14.75 0.78 15.81
CA LEU A 530 -14.93 1.45 17.11
C LEU A 530 -16.01 2.53 17.08
N PHE A 531 -16.10 3.31 16.00
CA PHE A 531 -17.20 4.27 15.83
C PHE A 531 -18.54 3.57 15.60
N SER A 532 -18.53 2.45 14.86
CA SER A 532 -19.72 1.61 14.67
C SER A 532 -20.18 0.94 15.97
N GLN A 533 -19.27 0.60 16.89
CA GLN A 533 -19.58 0.14 18.24
C GLN A 533 -20.19 1.27 19.08
N PHE A 534 -19.55 2.44 19.16
CA PHE A 534 -20.10 3.60 19.86
C PHE A 534 -21.52 3.97 19.38
N HIS A 535 -21.77 3.95 18.08
CA HIS A 535 -23.11 4.23 17.55
C HIS A 535 -24.14 3.13 17.86
N ARG A 536 -23.73 1.86 17.96
CA ARG A 536 -24.60 0.76 18.43
C ARG A 536 -24.92 0.92 19.91
N ASP A 537 -23.93 1.24 20.72
CA ASP A 537 -24.09 1.42 22.18
C ASP A 537 -24.90 2.68 22.51
N ALA A 538 -24.71 3.78 21.77
CA ALA A 538 -25.50 5.00 21.90
C ALA A 538 -26.97 4.79 21.46
N ALA A 539 -27.23 3.94 20.47
CA ALA A 539 -28.59 3.56 20.09
C ALA A 539 -29.26 2.64 21.12
N GLY A 540 -28.48 1.80 21.82
CA GLY A 540 -28.96 0.96 22.93
C GLY A 540 -29.19 1.73 24.23
N GLY A 541 -28.34 2.71 24.55
CA GLY A 541 -28.40 3.50 25.78
C GLY A 541 -29.50 4.57 25.81
N MET A 542 -30.09 4.90 24.66
CA MET A 542 -31.28 5.77 24.57
C MET A 542 -32.61 4.99 24.68
N ALA A 543 -32.56 3.66 24.75
CA ALA A 543 -33.72 2.79 24.89
C ALA A 543 -33.85 2.19 26.32
N ALA A 544 -33.08 2.68 27.28
CA ALA A 544 -33.15 2.30 28.70
C ALA A 544 -33.77 3.42 29.55
#